data_AF-A0A285TWG8-F1
#
_entry.id   AF-A0A285TWG8-F1
#
_cell.length_a   1.000
_cell.length_b   1.000
_cell.length_c   1.000
_cell.angle_alpha   90.00
_cell.angle_beta   90.00
_cell.angle_gamma   90.00
#
_symmetry.space_group_name_H-M   'P 1'
#
loop_
_entity.id
_entity.type
_entity.pdbx_description
1 polymer ?
#
loop_
_entity_poly.entity_id
_entity_poly.type
_entity_poly.pdbx_seq_one_letter_code
_entity_poly.pdbx_strand_id
1 'polypeptide(L)'
;MTDKTQLAQARKDVCMKLNEYLESGLANSAMQINSGQCIDFADELCGQSGLESISAEAFQVVDPSLDDGDHRKFEEGRPLDRRLLAEDWPEVVPPPGMDWDSLDEWAADIALSGGHHVFLVHDAKLFFDAECPEGTPNFLELPFFQRLIQSWKEEKGMKAEGAFTP
;
A
#
# COMPACT_ATOMS: atom_id res chain seq x y z
N MET A 1 0.27 16.66 17.85
CA MET A 1 0.82 15.70 18.85
C MET A 1 0.00 14.43 18.67
N THR A 2 0.57 13.42 18.04
CA THR A 2 -0.09 12.11 17.91
C THR A 2 -0.31 11.55 19.32
N ASP A 3 -1.55 11.20 19.65
CA ASP A 3 -1.81 10.53 20.92
C ASP A 3 -1.19 9.13 20.85
N LYS A 4 -0.12 8.90 21.61
CA LYS A 4 0.54 7.59 21.70
C LYS A 4 -0.44 6.48 22.08
N THR A 5 -1.52 6.83 22.77
CA THR A 5 -2.62 5.93 23.12
C THR A 5 -3.40 5.50 21.89
N GLN A 6 -3.69 6.44 20.97
CA GLN A 6 -4.43 6.14 19.74
C GLN A 6 -3.63 5.21 18.81
N LEU A 7 -2.33 5.46 18.64
CA LEU A 7 -1.49 4.59 17.82
C LEU A 7 -1.40 3.16 18.40
N ALA A 8 -1.23 3.03 19.72
CA ALA A 8 -1.23 1.73 20.38
C ALA A 8 -2.57 1.00 20.22
N GLN A 9 -3.67 1.75 20.25
CA GLN A 9 -5.01 1.20 20.01
C GLN A 9 -5.21 0.80 18.55
N ALA A 10 -4.77 1.61 17.58
CA ALA A 10 -4.82 1.28 16.16
C ALA A 10 -4.11 -0.04 15.86
N ARG A 11 -2.89 -0.23 16.36
CA ARG A 11 -2.15 -1.50 16.22
C ARG A 11 -2.91 -2.68 16.80
N LYS A 12 -3.50 -2.49 17.98
CA LYS A 12 -4.32 -3.50 18.64
C LYS A 12 -5.57 -3.83 17.83
N ASP A 13 -6.26 -2.84 17.30
CA ASP A 13 -7.48 -3.03 16.51
C ASP A 13 -7.18 -3.79 15.22
N VAL A 14 -6.12 -3.42 14.49
CA VAL A 14 -5.66 -4.14 13.30
C VAL A 14 -5.30 -5.59 13.65
N CYS A 15 -4.55 -5.83 14.73
CA CYS A 15 -4.24 -7.19 15.19
C CYS A 15 -5.49 -7.99 15.56
N MET A 16 -6.44 -7.38 16.27
CA MET A 16 -7.67 -8.03 16.69
C MET A 16 -8.53 -8.42 15.50
N LYS A 17 -8.69 -7.51 14.53
CA LYS A 17 -9.45 -7.76 13.31
C LYS A 17 -8.80 -8.83 12.45
N LEU A 18 -7.47 -8.82 12.33
CA LEU A 18 -6.72 -9.91 11.69
C LEU A 18 -7.04 -11.25 12.35
N ASN A 19 -6.91 -11.35 13.68
CA ASN A 19 -7.20 -12.59 14.39
C ASN A 19 -8.66 -13.04 14.22
N GLU A 20 -9.61 -12.11 14.20
CA GLU A 20 -11.02 -12.41 13.95
C GLU A 20 -11.22 -13.08 12.58
N TYR A 21 -10.61 -12.56 11.52
CA TYR A 21 -10.68 -13.15 10.18
C TYR A 21 -10.09 -14.57 10.14
N LEU A 22 -8.98 -14.79 10.86
CA LEU A 22 -8.31 -16.09 10.92
C LEU A 22 -9.08 -17.12 11.76
N GLU A 23 -9.54 -16.74 12.95
CA GLU A 23 -10.23 -17.63 13.89
C GLU A 23 -11.63 -18.00 13.42
N SER A 24 -12.32 -17.10 12.72
CA SER A 24 -13.64 -17.36 12.11
C SER A 24 -13.57 -18.16 10.80
N GLY A 25 -12.36 -18.36 10.25
CA GLY A 25 -12.16 -19.04 8.97
C GLY A 25 -12.55 -18.21 7.74
N LEU A 26 -12.76 -16.89 7.89
CA LEU A 26 -13.00 -15.97 6.77
C LEU A 26 -11.76 -15.82 5.87
N ALA A 27 -10.57 -15.97 6.45
CA ALA A 27 -9.30 -16.04 5.74
C ALA A 27 -8.37 -17.08 6.37
N ASN A 28 -7.50 -17.68 5.57
CA ASN A 28 -6.51 -18.65 6.04
C ASN A 28 -5.15 -18.00 6.39
N SER A 29 -4.95 -16.73 6.00
CA SER A 29 -3.73 -15.97 6.26
C SER A 29 -3.98 -14.47 6.05
N ALA A 30 -3.12 -13.62 6.64
CA ALA A 30 -3.09 -12.19 6.36
C ALA A 30 -2.91 -11.89 4.86
N MET A 31 -2.05 -12.67 4.18
CA MET A 31 -1.84 -12.55 2.74
C MET A 31 -3.12 -12.75 1.93
N GLN A 32 -3.99 -13.70 2.33
CA GLN A 32 -5.27 -13.92 1.67
C GLN A 32 -6.19 -12.70 1.83
N ILE A 33 -6.20 -12.07 3.01
CA ILE A 33 -6.98 -10.85 3.25
C ILE A 33 -6.52 -9.77 2.28
N ASN A 34 -5.21 -9.49 2.24
CA ASN A 34 -4.65 -8.44 1.38
C ASN A 34 -4.85 -8.70 -0.12
N SER A 35 -5.02 -9.96 -0.53
CA SER A 35 -5.15 -10.37 -1.93
C SER A 35 -6.60 -10.53 -2.42
N GLY A 36 -7.61 -10.26 -1.58
CA GLY A 36 -9.01 -10.40 -2.00
C GLY A 36 -10.09 -9.90 -1.05
N GLN A 37 -9.74 -9.53 0.18
CA GLN A 37 -10.67 -9.01 1.21
C GLN A 37 -10.15 -7.71 1.84
N CYS A 38 -9.19 -7.02 1.18
CA CYS A 38 -8.53 -5.84 1.72
C CYS A 38 -9.50 -4.66 1.93
N ILE A 39 -10.48 -4.50 1.04
CA ILE A 39 -11.54 -3.49 1.15
C ILE A 39 -12.38 -3.75 2.41
N ASP A 40 -12.94 -4.95 2.55
CA ASP A 40 -13.77 -5.30 3.71
C ASP A 40 -12.99 -5.12 5.03
N PHE A 41 -11.74 -5.58 5.05
CA PHE A 41 -10.86 -5.43 6.22
C PHE A 41 -10.60 -3.97 6.58
N ALA A 42 -10.27 -3.13 5.60
CA ALA A 42 -10.00 -1.71 5.82
C ALA A 42 -11.27 -0.93 6.19
N ASP A 43 -12.40 -1.22 5.54
CA ASP A 43 -13.67 -0.54 5.82
C ASP A 43 -14.21 -0.87 7.20
N GLU A 44 -14.04 -2.11 7.67
CA GLU A 44 -14.41 -2.49 9.03
C GLU A 44 -13.58 -1.76 10.11
N LEU A 45 -12.35 -1.37 9.80
CA LEU A 45 -11.45 -0.63 10.70
C LEU A 45 -11.50 0.89 10.50
N CYS A 46 -12.10 1.37 9.41
CA CYS A 46 -12.19 2.78 9.08
C CYS A 46 -12.93 3.57 10.17
N GLY A 47 -12.35 4.70 10.59
CA GLY A 47 -12.84 5.54 11.67
C GLY A 47 -12.51 5.02 13.07
N GLN A 48 -11.93 3.83 13.21
CA GLN A 48 -11.49 3.31 14.50
C GLN A 48 -10.09 3.79 14.82
N SER A 49 -9.88 4.32 16.03
CA SER A 49 -8.54 4.64 16.54
C SER A 49 -7.70 5.54 15.62
N GLY A 50 -8.35 6.45 14.89
CA GLY A 50 -7.70 7.37 13.96
C GLY A 50 -7.23 6.72 12.66
N LEU A 51 -7.77 5.55 12.31
CA LEU A 51 -7.52 4.88 11.04
C LEU A 51 -8.50 5.37 9.97
N GLU A 52 -7.99 5.65 8.78
CA GLU A 52 -8.79 5.94 7.58
C GLU A 52 -8.44 4.93 6.48
N SER A 53 -9.45 4.49 5.73
CA SER A 53 -9.29 3.62 4.57
C SER A 53 -8.83 4.45 3.36
N ILE A 54 -7.80 3.98 2.66
CA ILE A 54 -7.24 4.65 1.48
C ILE A 54 -6.84 3.62 0.42
N SER A 55 -7.05 3.98 -0.86
CA SER A 55 -6.56 3.22 -2.01
C SER A 55 -5.18 3.72 -2.45
N ALA A 56 -4.36 2.83 -2.98
CA ALA A 56 -3.06 3.19 -3.56
C ALA A 56 -3.15 4.26 -4.65
N GLU A 57 -4.30 4.35 -5.34
CA GLU A 57 -4.56 5.35 -6.38
C GLU A 57 -4.49 6.80 -5.85
N ALA A 58 -4.73 7.00 -4.55
CA ALA A 58 -4.67 8.30 -3.91
C ALA A 58 -3.27 8.93 -3.94
N PHE A 59 -2.24 8.12 -4.22
CA PHE A 59 -0.84 8.55 -4.33
C PHE A 59 -0.39 8.73 -5.78
N GLN A 60 -1.28 8.61 -6.76
CA GLN A 60 -0.95 8.79 -8.18
C GLN A 60 -1.24 10.20 -8.68
N VAL A 61 -0.55 10.60 -9.75
CA VAL A 61 -0.81 11.90 -10.40
C VAL A 61 -2.23 11.94 -10.97
N VAL A 62 -3.05 12.84 -10.44
CA VAL A 62 -4.35 13.20 -11.00
C VAL A 62 -4.15 14.34 -11.99
N ASP A 63 -3.78 14.03 -13.23
CA ASP A 63 -3.74 15.02 -14.31
C ASP A 63 -5.05 14.97 -15.11
N PRO A 64 -5.93 16.00 -15.02
CA PRO A 64 -7.16 16.07 -15.80
C PRO A 64 -6.93 16.22 -17.31
N SER A 65 -5.72 16.64 -17.73
CA SER A 65 -5.37 16.78 -19.15
C SER A 65 -4.97 15.47 -19.81
N LEU A 66 -4.73 14.41 -19.02
CA LEU A 66 -4.60 13.03 -19.47
C LEU A 66 -5.97 12.31 -19.57
N ASP A 67 -7.06 12.99 -19.20
CA ASP A 67 -8.43 12.52 -19.35
C ASP A 67 -8.93 12.83 -20.77
N ASP A 68 -8.44 12.04 -21.72
CA ASP A 68 -8.74 12.15 -23.16
C ASP A 68 -10.23 11.89 -23.51
N GLY A 69 -11.15 11.86 -22.54
CA GLY A 69 -12.58 11.56 -22.74
C GLY A 69 -12.86 10.12 -23.16
N ASP A 70 -11.83 9.28 -23.27
CA ASP A 70 -11.94 7.82 -23.38
C ASP A 70 -11.55 7.22 -22.03
N HIS A 71 -12.57 7.01 -21.18
CA HIS A 71 -12.44 6.46 -19.83
C HIS A 71 -11.75 5.08 -19.75
N ARG A 72 -11.34 4.50 -20.89
CA ARG A 72 -10.61 3.23 -21.01
C ARG A 72 -9.10 3.37 -20.94
N LYS A 73 -8.53 4.57 -21.09
CA LYS A 73 -7.05 4.78 -21.02
C LYS A 73 -6.49 4.87 -19.60
N PHE A 74 -7.34 4.97 -18.59
CA PHE A 74 -6.90 4.95 -17.19
C PHE A 74 -6.76 3.55 -16.60
N GLU A 75 -6.93 2.53 -17.43
CA GLU A 75 -6.70 1.13 -17.07
C GLU A 75 -5.20 0.77 -16.99
N GLU A 76 -4.26 1.66 -17.33
CA GLU A 76 -2.84 1.33 -17.53
C GLU A 76 -1.86 1.90 -16.47
N GLY A 77 -2.34 2.33 -15.30
CA GLY A 77 -1.48 2.84 -14.21
C GLY A 77 -0.90 4.23 -14.50
N ARG A 78 -0.49 4.94 -13.43
CA ARG A 78 0.08 6.29 -13.52
C ARG A 78 1.28 6.41 -12.58
N PRO A 79 2.23 7.33 -12.89
CA PRO A 79 3.29 7.73 -11.96
C PRO A 79 2.73 8.13 -10.59
N LEU A 80 3.54 7.95 -9.54
CA LEU A 80 3.20 8.46 -8.23
C LEU A 80 3.34 9.99 -8.20
N ASP A 81 2.46 10.67 -7.47
CA ASP A 81 2.55 12.11 -7.25
C ASP A 81 3.72 12.39 -6.28
N ARG A 82 4.91 12.54 -6.86
CA ARG A 82 6.15 12.80 -6.10
C ARG A 82 6.06 14.08 -5.26
N ARG A 83 5.23 15.06 -5.67
CA ARG A 83 5.05 16.31 -4.91
C ARG A 83 4.19 16.06 -3.69
N LEU A 84 3.06 15.36 -3.85
CA LEU A 84 2.22 14.91 -2.74
C LEU A 84 3.05 14.08 -1.75
N LEU A 85 3.83 13.13 -2.24
CA LEU A 85 4.68 12.30 -1.38
C LEU A 85 5.74 13.14 -0.65
N ALA A 86 6.44 14.04 -1.34
CA ALA A 86 7.45 14.87 -0.69
C ALA A 86 6.87 15.87 0.34
N GLU A 87 5.66 16.40 0.09
CA GLU A 87 5.02 17.39 0.96
C GLU A 87 4.31 16.73 2.15
N ASP A 88 3.53 15.67 1.93
CA ASP A 88 2.63 15.09 2.92
C ASP A 88 3.06 13.73 3.48
N TRP A 89 3.98 13.03 2.79
CA TRP A 89 4.42 11.66 3.11
C TRP A 89 5.93 11.44 2.86
N PRO A 90 6.82 12.26 3.44
CA PRO A 90 8.23 12.33 3.03
C PRO A 90 9.04 11.05 3.28
N GLU A 91 8.55 10.14 4.11
CA GLU A 91 9.15 8.84 4.38
C GLU A 91 8.82 7.80 3.27
N VAL A 92 7.85 8.10 2.40
CA VAL A 92 7.57 7.29 1.21
C VAL A 92 8.66 7.54 0.18
N VAL A 93 9.59 6.60 0.10
CA VAL A 93 10.73 6.62 -0.81
C VAL A 93 10.80 5.32 -1.61
N PRO A 94 11.47 5.31 -2.79
CA PRO A 94 11.65 4.10 -3.56
C PRO A 94 12.31 3.00 -2.73
N PRO A 95 11.88 1.73 -2.88
CA PRO A 95 12.48 0.62 -2.18
C PRO A 95 13.94 0.41 -2.63
N PRO A 96 14.76 -0.32 -1.84
CA PRO A 96 16.15 -0.59 -2.22
C PRO A 96 16.30 -1.14 -3.65
N GLY A 97 17.25 -0.57 -4.39
CA GLY A 97 17.52 -0.94 -5.77
C GLY A 97 16.53 -0.39 -6.80
N MET A 98 15.67 0.56 -6.42
CA MET A 98 14.86 1.35 -7.35
C MET A 98 15.12 2.83 -7.15
N ASP A 99 15.16 3.58 -8.24
CA ASP A 99 14.99 5.02 -8.23
C ASP A 99 13.52 5.38 -8.50
N TRP A 100 13.21 6.68 -8.47
CA TRP A 100 11.85 7.15 -8.72
C TRP A 100 11.35 6.87 -10.14
N ASP A 101 12.24 6.82 -11.12
CA ASP A 101 11.86 6.54 -12.51
C ASP A 101 11.46 5.06 -12.64
N SER A 102 12.22 4.15 -12.03
CA SER A 102 11.86 2.72 -11.92
C SER A 102 10.54 2.51 -11.17
N LEU A 103 10.27 3.33 -10.15
CA LEU A 103 9.03 3.25 -9.38
C LEU A 103 7.81 3.72 -10.17
N ASP A 104 7.97 4.76 -10.98
CA ASP A 104 6.91 5.23 -11.88
C ASP A 104 6.63 4.23 -13.01
N GLU A 105 7.68 3.59 -13.56
CA GLU A 105 7.52 2.48 -14.50
C GLU A 105 6.78 1.30 -13.88
N TRP A 106 7.13 0.91 -12.65
CA TRP A 106 6.40 -0.13 -11.91
C TRP A 106 4.93 0.23 -11.71
N ALA A 107 4.63 1.43 -11.20
CA ALA A 107 3.27 1.87 -10.90
C ALA A 107 2.38 1.93 -12.15
N ALA A 108 2.97 2.25 -13.31
CA ALA A 108 2.32 2.13 -14.61
C ALA A 108 2.12 0.66 -15.01
N ASP A 109 3.19 -0.15 -15.05
CA ASP A 109 3.15 -1.53 -15.54
C ASP A 109 2.17 -2.43 -14.76
N ILE A 110 2.05 -2.26 -13.44
CA ILE A 110 1.12 -3.03 -12.62
C ILE A 110 -0.31 -2.46 -12.59
N ALA A 111 -0.57 -1.44 -13.39
CA ALA A 111 -1.84 -0.74 -13.48
C ALA A 111 -2.39 -0.31 -12.09
N LEU A 112 -1.55 0.26 -11.23
CA LEU A 112 -1.88 0.55 -9.82
C LEU A 112 -3.19 1.39 -9.64
N SER A 113 -3.65 2.05 -10.70
CA SER A 113 -4.94 2.74 -10.82
C SER A 113 -6.19 1.84 -10.82
N GLY A 114 -6.04 0.51 -10.91
CA GLY A 114 -7.14 -0.46 -10.95
C GLY A 114 -7.74 -0.86 -9.61
N GLY A 115 -7.50 -0.11 -8.53
CA GLY A 115 -8.00 -0.45 -7.18
C GLY A 115 -7.31 -1.67 -6.56
N HIS A 116 -6.02 -1.88 -6.87
CA HIS A 116 -5.30 -3.11 -6.54
C HIS A 116 -5.16 -3.39 -5.04
N HIS A 117 -5.22 -2.37 -4.19
CA HIS A 117 -5.16 -2.57 -2.75
C HIS A 117 -5.71 -1.37 -1.99
N VAL A 118 -6.62 -1.65 -1.05
CA VAL A 118 -7.08 -0.71 -0.03
C VAL A 118 -6.43 -1.08 1.29
N PHE A 119 -5.86 -0.08 1.96
CA PHE A 119 -5.16 -0.22 3.23
C PHE A 119 -5.52 0.95 4.13
N LEU A 120 -4.97 0.97 5.34
CA LEU A 120 -5.31 1.96 6.36
C LEU A 120 -4.18 2.96 6.54
N VAL A 121 -4.53 4.22 6.80
CA VAL A 121 -3.61 5.27 7.24
C VAL A 121 -3.98 5.75 8.62
N HIS A 122 -2.98 6.11 9.42
CA HIS A 122 -3.16 6.74 10.73
C HIS A 122 -2.57 8.16 10.72
N ASP A 123 -3.08 9.05 11.56
CA ASP A 123 -2.60 10.43 11.77
C ASP A 123 -1.11 10.55 12.09
N ALA A 124 -0.49 9.44 12.52
CA ALA A 124 0.95 9.31 12.73
C ALA A 124 1.75 9.20 11.43
N LYS A 125 1.09 9.30 10.27
CA LYS A 125 1.65 9.04 8.94
C LYS A 125 2.22 7.62 8.83
N LEU A 126 1.44 6.65 9.31
CA LEU A 126 1.75 5.23 9.19
C LEU A 126 0.66 4.52 8.38
N PHE A 127 1.09 3.56 7.57
CA PHE A 127 0.28 2.70 6.72
C PHE A 127 0.15 1.32 7.36
N PHE A 128 -1.07 0.78 7.41
CA PHE A 128 -1.37 -0.52 7.99
C PHE A 128 -2.16 -1.37 7.01
N ASP A 129 -1.93 -2.67 7.05
CA ASP A 129 -2.77 -3.67 6.40
C ASP A 129 -2.79 -4.94 7.27
N ALA A 130 -3.41 -6.01 6.78
CA ALA A 130 -3.48 -7.26 7.52
C ALA A 130 -2.10 -7.91 7.75
N GLU A 131 -1.11 -7.66 6.89
CA GLU A 131 0.24 -8.23 6.98
C GLU A 131 1.22 -7.34 7.77
N CYS A 132 0.87 -6.07 8.02
CA CYS A 132 1.68 -5.08 8.71
C CYS A 132 0.90 -4.38 9.84
N PRO A 133 0.52 -5.10 10.91
CA PRO A 133 -0.28 -4.53 12.00
C PRO A 133 0.46 -3.50 12.86
N GLU A 134 1.79 -3.46 12.82
CA GLU A 134 2.58 -2.42 13.51
C GLU A 134 2.61 -1.09 12.75
N GLY A 135 2.27 -1.14 11.46
CA GLY A 135 2.33 -0.05 10.50
C GLY A 135 3.75 0.30 10.05
N THR A 136 3.85 0.88 8.86
CA THR A 136 5.10 1.41 8.27
C THR A 136 4.91 2.85 7.82
N PRO A 137 5.93 3.73 7.88
CA PRO A 137 5.83 5.08 7.32
C PRO A 137 5.89 5.12 5.78
N ASN A 138 6.14 3.98 5.12
CA ASN A 138 6.25 3.88 3.68
C ASN A 138 5.36 2.73 3.17
N PHE A 139 4.25 3.05 2.50
CA PHE A 139 3.32 2.03 2.03
C PHE A 139 3.98 1.02 1.07
N LEU A 140 5.04 1.42 0.36
CA LEU A 140 5.80 0.51 -0.52
C LEU A 140 6.46 -0.62 0.26
N GLU A 141 6.66 -0.49 1.57
CA GLU A 141 7.18 -1.54 2.46
C GLU A 141 6.10 -2.53 2.92
N LEU A 142 4.82 -2.28 2.65
CA LEU A 142 3.78 -3.26 2.96
C LEU A 142 4.05 -4.55 2.17
N PRO A 143 3.91 -5.73 2.80
CA PRO A 143 4.25 -7.01 2.16
C PRO A 143 3.53 -7.25 0.83
N PHE A 144 2.31 -6.73 0.68
CA PHE A 144 1.57 -6.77 -0.59
C PHE A 144 2.35 -6.09 -1.73
N PHE A 145 2.78 -4.84 -1.56
CA PHE A 145 3.51 -4.10 -2.59
C PHE A 145 4.91 -4.68 -2.82
N GLN A 146 5.59 -5.13 -1.77
CA GLN A 146 6.91 -5.78 -1.91
C GLN A 146 6.85 -7.01 -2.83
N ARG A 147 5.78 -7.81 -2.76
CA ARG A 147 5.59 -8.94 -3.69
C ARG A 147 5.42 -8.46 -5.13
N LEU A 148 4.60 -7.43 -5.37
CA LEU A 148 4.39 -6.89 -6.70
C LEU A 148 5.67 -6.29 -7.29
N ILE A 149 6.41 -5.54 -6.49
CA ILE A 149 7.71 -4.97 -6.87
C ILE A 149 8.71 -6.09 -7.21
N GLN A 150 8.77 -7.14 -6.39
CA GLN A 150 9.67 -8.26 -6.62
C GLN A 150 9.31 -9.01 -7.91
N SER A 151 8.03 -9.31 -8.14
CA SER A 151 7.58 -9.94 -9.39
C SER A 151 7.91 -9.09 -10.61
N TRP A 152 7.69 -7.77 -10.55
CA TRP A 152 8.04 -6.86 -11.64
C TRP A 152 9.55 -6.82 -11.92
N LYS A 153 10.40 -6.77 -10.88
CA LYS A 153 11.86 -6.84 -11.02
C LYS A 153 12.30 -8.13 -11.71
N GLU A 154 11.71 -9.27 -11.32
CA GLU A 154 12.00 -10.57 -11.92
C GLU A 154 11.61 -10.63 -13.39
N GLU A 155 10.44 -10.10 -13.77
CA GLU A 155 9.96 -10.02 -15.15
C GLU A 155 10.87 -9.14 -16.04
N LYS A 156 11.39 -8.04 -15.49
CA LYS A 156 12.34 -7.14 -16.19
C LYS A 156 13.77 -7.68 -16.23
N GLY A 157 14.05 -8.82 -15.60
CA GLY A 157 15.40 -9.37 -15.46
C GLY A 157 16.32 -8.54 -14.57
N MET A 158 15.75 -7.66 -13.74
CA MET A 158 16.48 -6.91 -12.72
C MET A 158 16.80 -7.87 -11.56
N LYS A 159 18.06 -8.30 -11.46
CA LYS A 159 18.48 -9.13 -10.32
C LYS A 159 18.40 -8.31 -9.04
N ALA A 160 17.84 -8.90 -7.99
CA ALA A 160 17.95 -8.37 -6.64
C ALA A 160 19.45 -8.23 -6.28
N GLU A 161 19.93 -7.00 -6.08
CA GLU A 161 21.23 -6.80 -5.45
C GLU A 161 21.10 -7.19 -3.97
N GLY A 162 21.67 -8.35 -3.61
CA GLY A 162 21.91 -8.72 -2.22
C GLY A 162 21.08 -9.87 -1.67
N ALA A 163 21.13 -11.05 -2.30
CA ALA A 163 20.98 -12.28 -1.53
C ALA A 163 22.27 -12.46 -0.69
N PHE A 164 22.16 -12.23 0.62
CA PHE A 164 23.17 -12.61 1.59
C PHE A 164 23.32 -14.13 1.55
N THR A 165 24.45 -14.63 1.06
CA THR A 165 24.82 -16.05 1.17
C THR A 165 25.48 -16.25 2.56
N PRO A 166 25.05 -17.23 3.37
CA PRO A 166 25.69 -17.53 4.65
C PRO A 166 27.16 -17.99 4.50
#